data_AF-T1BLT4-F1
#
_entry.id   AF-T1BLT4-F1
#
_cell.length_a   1.000
_cell.length_b   1.000
_cell.length_c   1.000
_cell.angle_alpha   90.00
_cell.angle_beta   90.00
_cell.angle_gamma   90.00
#
_symmetry.space_group_name_H-M   'P 1'
#
loop_
_entity.id
_entity.type
_entity.pdbx_description
1 polymer ?
#
loop_
_entity_poly.entity_id
_entity_poly.type
_entity_poly.pdbx_seq_one_letter_code
_entity_poly.pdbx_strand_id
1 'polypeptide(L)'
;MQASTSALECLIVTFDDSNAVSNSGLILPITLAERLGLRDLFDLHIDLEDRPGRANVGRKAMAIVASILAGGDCIDDTAILESPNAQVILGQIMPAPSRFGVFLRSFETSDIADVERVAALLLKRAWLAGAGPGDESLTIDVDSTICQVYGNKKEGAGFGYTK
;
A
#
# COMPACT_ATOMS: atom_id res chain seq x y z
N MET A 1 -32.68 -29.60 -37.37
CA MET A 1 -32.71 -28.88 -36.09
C MET A 1 -31.27 -28.74 -35.62
N GLN A 2 -30.61 -27.63 -35.95
CA GLN A 2 -29.25 -27.33 -35.48
C GLN A 2 -29.36 -26.72 -34.08
N ALA A 3 -28.75 -27.36 -33.09
CA ALA A 3 -28.56 -26.76 -31.78
C ALA A 3 -27.45 -25.71 -31.89
N SER A 4 -27.79 -24.44 -31.68
CA SER A 4 -26.79 -23.39 -31.52
C SER A 4 -26.19 -23.47 -30.12
N THR A 5 -24.93 -23.88 -30.03
CA THR A 5 -24.14 -23.77 -28.79
C THR A 5 -23.49 -22.39 -28.80
N SER A 6 -24.14 -21.39 -28.21
CA SER A 6 -23.49 -20.10 -27.95
C SER A 6 -22.49 -20.30 -26.80
N ALA A 7 -21.20 -20.16 -27.08
CA ALA A 7 -20.18 -20.09 -26.04
C ALA A 7 -20.43 -18.82 -25.20
N LEU A 8 -20.40 -18.95 -23.87
CA LEU A 8 -20.39 -17.78 -22.98
C LEU A 8 -19.08 -17.00 -23.22
N GLU A 9 -19.15 -15.95 -24.04
CA GLU A 9 -17.98 -15.12 -24.36
C GLU A 9 -17.59 -14.19 -23.20
N CYS A 10 -18.54 -13.81 -22.34
CA CYS A 10 -18.29 -12.93 -21.20
C CYS A 10 -19.32 -13.15 -20.08
N LEU A 11 -18.85 -13.25 -18.84
CA LEU A 11 -19.67 -13.24 -17.64
C LEU A 11 -19.31 -11.98 -16.84
N ILE A 12 -20.25 -11.06 -16.68
CA ILE A 12 -20.10 -9.86 -15.85
C ILE A 12 -20.92 -10.08 -14.58
N VAL A 13 -20.25 -10.05 -13.43
CA VAL A 13 -20.90 -10.09 -12.13
C VAL A 13 -20.98 -8.65 -11.61
N THR A 14 -22.20 -8.13 -11.48
CA THR A 14 -22.46 -6.80 -10.91
C THR A 14 -23.08 -6.95 -9.52
N PHE A 15 -22.59 -6.18 -8.56
CA PHE A 15 -23.21 -6.02 -7.25
C PHE A 15 -23.84 -4.63 -7.21
N ASP A 16 -25.16 -4.56 -7.16
CA ASP A 16 -25.97 -3.34 -7.27
C ASP A 16 -26.73 -2.99 -5.97
N ASP A 17 -26.41 -3.69 -4.88
CA ASP A 17 -26.99 -3.38 -3.57
C ASP A 17 -26.58 -1.97 -3.14
N SER A 18 -27.56 -1.18 -2.68
CA SER A 18 -27.33 0.19 -2.18
C SER A 18 -26.35 0.28 -1.00
N ASN A 19 -26.10 -0.83 -0.32
CA ASN A 19 -25.15 -0.96 0.79
C ASN A 19 -23.83 -1.63 0.36
N ALA A 20 -23.69 -2.04 -0.90
CA ALA A 20 -22.45 -2.60 -1.40
C ALA A 20 -21.36 -1.52 -1.42
N VAL A 21 -20.26 -1.78 -0.71
CA VAL A 21 -19.07 -0.94 -0.73
C VAL A 21 -17.92 -1.77 -1.30
N SER A 22 -17.45 -1.39 -2.48
CA SER A 22 -16.25 -1.98 -3.08
C SER A 22 -15.08 -1.88 -2.10
N ASN A 23 -14.33 -2.97 -1.95
CA ASN A 23 -13.16 -3.05 -1.06
C ASN A 23 -13.47 -2.73 0.41
N SER A 24 -14.68 -3.01 0.89
CA SER A 24 -15.08 -2.81 2.29
C SER A 24 -14.16 -3.50 3.30
N GLY A 25 -13.49 -4.59 2.89
CA GLY A 25 -12.45 -5.27 3.68
C GLY A 25 -11.32 -4.36 4.14
N LEU A 26 -11.06 -3.22 3.46
CA LEU A 26 -10.10 -2.21 3.89
C LEU A 26 -10.40 -1.61 5.27
N ILE A 27 -11.65 -1.71 5.76
CA ILE A 27 -11.99 -1.21 7.10
C ILE A 27 -11.11 -1.82 8.19
N LEU A 28 -10.72 -3.10 8.07
CA LEU A 28 -9.86 -3.77 9.05
C LEU A 28 -8.43 -3.22 9.05
N PRO A 29 -7.67 -3.26 7.93
CA PRO A 29 -6.30 -2.75 7.92
C PRO A 29 -6.22 -1.23 8.14
N ILE A 30 -7.23 -0.44 7.70
CA ILE A 30 -7.24 1.00 7.97
C ILE A 30 -7.48 1.29 9.46
N THR A 31 -8.43 0.60 10.10
CA THR A 31 -8.65 0.72 11.55
C THR A 31 -7.40 0.29 12.32
N LEU A 32 -6.71 -0.77 11.89
CA LEU A 32 -5.47 -1.20 12.50
C LEU A 32 -4.37 -0.15 12.35
N ALA A 33 -4.19 0.40 11.14
CA ALA A 33 -3.23 1.46 10.86
C ALA A 33 -3.50 2.71 11.71
N GLU A 34 -4.76 3.09 11.91
CA GLU A 34 -5.16 4.18 12.81
C GLU A 34 -4.79 3.86 14.26
N ARG A 35 -5.16 2.69 14.77
CA ARG A 35 -4.84 2.28 16.16
C ARG A 35 -3.35 2.19 16.45
N LEU A 36 -2.56 1.82 15.44
CA LEU A 36 -1.10 1.78 15.53
C LEU A 36 -0.45 3.13 15.16
N GLY A 37 -1.23 4.14 14.78
CA GLY A 37 -0.76 5.49 14.45
C GLY A 37 0.18 5.55 13.25
N LEU A 38 -0.08 4.75 12.20
CA LEU A 38 0.76 4.69 10.99
C LEU A 38 0.84 6.03 10.28
N ARG A 39 -0.30 6.72 10.14
CA ARG A 39 -0.33 8.06 9.52
C ARG A 39 0.60 9.03 10.24
N ASP A 40 0.54 9.04 11.57
CA ASP A 40 1.36 9.93 12.39
C ASP A 40 2.85 9.57 12.30
N LEU A 41 3.18 8.28 12.18
CA LEU A 41 4.56 7.85 11.93
C LEU A 41 5.07 8.43 10.60
N PHE A 42 4.28 8.36 9.53
CA PHE A 42 4.65 8.99 8.27
C PHE A 42 4.82 10.51 8.39
N ASP A 43 3.85 11.19 9.01
CA ASP A 43 3.90 12.65 9.18
C ASP A 43 5.09 13.10 10.07
N LEU A 44 5.53 12.28 11.02
CA LEU A 44 6.65 12.58 11.91
C LEU A 44 8.02 12.28 11.29
N HIS A 45 8.09 11.28 10.42
CA HIS A 45 9.37 10.68 10.05
C HIS A 45 9.78 10.82 8.60
N ILE A 46 8.86 11.19 7.72
CA ILE A 46 9.20 11.50 6.33
C ILE A 46 9.24 13.02 6.18
N ASP A 47 10.46 13.55 6.16
CA ASP A 47 10.71 14.96 5.88
C ASP A 47 11.23 15.13 4.45
N LEU A 48 10.36 15.62 3.57
CA LEU A 48 10.73 15.91 2.19
C LEU A 48 11.41 17.29 2.03
N GLU A 49 11.77 17.94 3.13
CA GLU A 49 12.32 19.30 3.17
C GLU A 49 11.45 20.25 2.35
N ASP A 50 12.03 21.10 1.50
CA ASP A 50 11.29 22.00 0.62
C ASP A 50 10.83 21.36 -0.70
N ARG A 51 11.06 20.06 -0.91
CA ARG A 51 10.73 19.38 -2.17
C ARG A 51 9.22 19.43 -2.46
N PRO A 52 8.82 19.55 -3.73
CA PRO A 52 7.42 19.49 -4.12
C PRO A 52 6.81 18.17 -3.62
N GLY A 53 5.64 18.20 -3.00
CA GLY A 53 5.01 16.98 -2.48
C GLY A 53 5.21 16.75 -0.98
N ARG A 54 5.91 17.62 -0.24
CA ARG A 54 6.00 17.53 1.24
C ARG A 54 4.69 17.66 2.01
N ALA A 55 3.65 18.28 1.43
CA ALA A 55 2.43 18.58 2.18
C ALA A 55 1.53 17.35 2.36
N ASN A 56 1.09 17.06 3.58
CA ASN A 56 0.20 15.93 3.91
C ASN A 56 0.80 14.56 3.55
N VAL A 57 2.03 14.27 4.02
CA VAL A 57 2.74 13.02 3.72
C VAL A 57 1.95 11.80 4.17
N GLY A 58 1.53 11.74 5.43
CA GLY A 58 0.80 10.62 6.01
C GLY A 58 -0.50 10.34 5.28
N ARG A 59 -1.23 11.39 4.84
CA ARG A 59 -2.46 11.24 4.04
C ARG A 59 -2.22 10.53 2.72
N LYS A 60 -1.17 10.92 1.98
CA LYS A 60 -0.83 10.29 0.70
C LYS A 60 -0.29 8.88 0.90
N ALA A 61 0.54 8.69 1.92
CA ALA A 61 1.04 7.36 2.28
C ALA A 61 -0.11 6.40 2.60
N MET A 62 -1.07 6.82 3.44
CA MET A 62 -2.25 6.01 3.75
C MET A 62 -3.09 5.66 2.52
N ALA A 63 -3.25 6.58 1.57
CA ALA A 63 -3.98 6.32 0.32
C ALA A 63 -3.23 5.32 -0.58
N ILE A 64 -1.91 5.44 -0.70
CA ILE A 64 -1.09 4.49 -1.47
C ILE A 64 -1.13 3.10 -0.83
N VAL A 65 -0.95 3.00 0.49
CA VAL A 65 -1.05 1.72 1.22
C VAL A 65 -2.42 1.09 1.04
N ALA A 66 -3.50 1.86 1.15
CA ALA A 66 -4.86 1.38 0.92
C ALA A 66 -5.07 0.87 -0.50
N SER A 67 -4.49 1.55 -1.50
CA SER A 67 -4.55 1.14 -2.91
C SER A 67 -3.84 -0.19 -3.13
N ILE A 68 -2.65 -0.37 -2.55
CA ILE A 68 -1.88 -1.62 -2.63
C ILE A 68 -2.67 -2.76 -1.97
N LEU A 69 -3.27 -2.52 -0.80
CA LEU A 69 -4.10 -3.51 -0.11
C LEU A 69 -5.38 -3.86 -0.89
N ALA A 70 -5.88 -2.95 -1.71
CA ALA A 70 -7.00 -3.18 -2.62
C ALA A 70 -6.59 -3.89 -3.93
N GLY A 71 -5.31 -4.23 -4.09
CA GLY A 71 -4.77 -4.92 -5.26
C GLY A 71 -4.20 -4.00 -6.35
N GLY A 72 -4.03 -2.70 -6.07
CA GLY A 72 -3.38 -1.78 -7.02
C GLY A 72 -1.88 -2.04 -7.15
N ASP A 73 -1.38 -1.94 -8.38
CA ASP A 73 0.03 -2.13 -8.73
C ASP A 73 0.67 -0.86 -9.32
N CYS A 74 -0.14 0.14 -9.66
CA CYS A 74 0.31 1.42 -10.20
C CYS A 74 -0.34 2.63 -9.49
N ILE A 75 0.14 3.83 -9.78
CA ILE A 75 -0.36 5.07 -9.17
C ILE A 75 -1.83 5.33 -9.57
N ASP A 76 -2.19 4.97 -10.80
CA ASP A 76 -3.54 5.20 -11.33
C ASP A 76 -4.59 4.36 -10.59
N ASP A 77 -4.20 3.22 -10.00
CA ASP A 77 -5.10 2.36 -9.23
C ASP A 77 -5.62 3.01 -7.94
N THR A 78 -5.00 4.10 -7.50
CA THR A 78 -5.55 4.90 -6.39
C THR A 78 -6.96 5.42 -6.68
N ALA A 79 -7.38 5.45 -7.95
CA ALA A 79 -8.74 5.74 -8.38
C ALA A 79 -9.80 4.81 -7.75
N ILE A 80 -9.41 3.58 -7.36
CA ILE A 80 -10.31 2.63 -6.67
C ILE A 80 -10.82 3.17 -5.33
N LEU A 81 -10.12 4.14 -4.74
CA LEU A 81 -10.45 4.78 -3.46
C LEU A 81 -11.23 6.09 -3.63
N GLU A 82 -11.53 6.54 -4.85
CA GLU A 82 -12.21 7.82 -5.09
C GLU A 82 -13.70 7.78 -4.77
N SER A 83 -14.31 6.59 -4.64
CA SER A 83 -15.73 6.50 -4.27
C SER A 83 -16.00 7.11 -2.88
N PRO A 84 -17.15 7.79 -2.66
CA PRO A 84 -17.49 8.37 -1.36
C PRO A 84 -17.41 7.36 -0.21
N ASN A 85 -17.88 6.13 -0.44
CA ASN A 85 -17.85 5.07 0.58
C ASN A 85 -16.42 4.61 0.91
N ALA A 86 -15.53 4.52 -0.09
CA ALA A 86 -14.12 4.23 0.16
C ALA A 86 -13.43 5.34 0.95
N GLN A 87 -13.76 6.61 0.69
CA GLN A 87 -13.23 7.76 1.44
C GLN A 87 -13.71 7.79 2.89
N VAL A 88 -14.94 7.32 3.16
CA VAL A 88 -15.44 7.11 4.52
C VAL A 88 -14.62 6.03 5.24
N ILE A 89 -14.38 4.88 4.60
CA ILE A 89 -13.53 3.82 5.16
C ILE A 89 -12.12 4.31 5.43
N LEU A 90 -11.54 5.11 4.52
CA LEU A 90 -10.20 5.64 4.64
C LEU A 90 -10.08 6.73 5.72
N GLY A 91 -11.21 7.30 6.16
CA GLY A 91 -11.25 8.44 7.09
C GLY A 91 -10.70 9.74 6.48
N GLN A 92 -10.65 9.84 5.14
CA GLN A 92 -10.07 10.99 4.45
C GLN A 92 -10.55 11.14 3.00
N ILE A 93 -10.55 12.39 2.54
CA ILE A 93 -10.77 12.74 1.13
C ILE A 93 -9.52 12.43 0.30
N MET A 94 -9.71 11.82 -0.87
CA MET A 94 -8.60 11.49 -1.76
C MET A 94 -7.89 12.74 -2.30
N PRO A 95 -6.54 12.77 -2.25
CA PRO A 95 -5.75 13.73 -3.03
C PRO A 95 -6.02 13.56 -4.53
N ALA A 96 -5.91 14.64 -5.30
CA ALA A 96 -5.94 14.54 -6.76
C ALA A 96 -4.82 13.61 -7.28
N PRO A 97 -5.05 12.79 -8.32
CA PRO A 97 -4.08 11.79 -8.80
C PRO A 97 -2.67 12.34 -9.06
N SER A 98 -2.58 13.54 -9.64
CA SER A 98 -1.30 14.22 -9.91
C SER A 98 -0.45 14.45 -8.66
N ARG A 99 -1.06 14.56 -7.47
CA ARG A 99 -0.37 14.77 -6.20
C ARG A 99 0.41 13.54 -5.75
N PHE A 100 -0.01 12.34 -6.11
CA PHE A 100 0.74 11.12 -5.80
C PHE A 100 2.01 11.05 -6.63
N GLY A 101 1.94 11.35 -7.92
CA GLY A 101 3.12 11.40 -8.78
C GLY A 101 4.13 12.45 -8.31
N VAL A 102 3.67 13.64 -7.91
CA VAL A 102 4.55 14.67 -7.35
C VAL A 102 5.20 14.18 -6.06
N PHE A 103 4.43 13.59 -5.14
CA PHE A 103 4.92 13.06 -3.86
C PHE A 103 5.93 11.92 -4.02
N LEU A 104 5.66 10.95 -4.89
CA LEU A 104 6.55 9.79 -5.07
C LEU A 104 7.86 10.18 -5.76
N ARG A 105 7.83 11.16 -6.67
CA ARG A 105 9.04 11.69 -7.31
C ARG A 105 9.88 12.58 -6.39
N SER A 106 9.37 12.96 -5.22
CA SER A 106 10.14 13.71 -4.23
C SER A 106 11.12 12.83 -3.46
N PHE A 107 10.92 11.51 -3.43
CA PHE A 107 11.72 10.61 -2.62
C PHE A 107 13.12 10.42 -3.22
N GLU A 108 14.09 10.45 -2.34
CA GLU A 108 15.48 10.08 -2.55
C GLU A 108 15.80 8.82 -1.73
N THR A 109 16.99 8.24 -1.94
CA THR A 109 17.40 6.99 -1.29
C THR A 109 17.37 7.10 0.25
N SER A 110 17.67 8.26 0.83
CA SER A 110 17.56 8.51 2.27
C SER A 110 16.13 8.41 2.78
N ASP A 111 15.14 8.90 2.03
CA ASP A 111 13.74 8.86 2.42
C ASP A 111 13.20 7.41 2.42
N ILE A 112 13.76 6.53 1.59
CA ILE A 112 13.41 5.11 1.57
C ILE A 112 13.80 4.46 2.91
N ALA A 113 15.00 4.75 3.43
CA ALA A 113 15.41 4.27 4.74
C ALA A 113 14.48 4.79 5.86
N ASP A 114 13.92 5.99 5.69
CA ASP A 114 12.94 6.54 6.62
C ASP A 114 11.57 5.87 6.53
N VAL A 115 11.16 5.40 5.35
CA VAL A 115 9.98 4.53 5.18
C VAL A 115 10.20 3.18 5.87
N GLU A 116 11.38 2.57 5.74
CA GLU A 116 11.72 1.34 6.46
C GLU A 116 11.69 1.55 7.98
N ARG A 117 12.18 2.69 8.44
CA ARG A 117 12.11 3.10 9.85
C ARG A 117 10.66 3.26 10.33
N VAL A 118 9.78 3.83 9.52
CA VAL A 118 8.33 3.86 9.81
C VAL A 118 7.76 2.46 9.95
N ALA A 119 8.10 1.54 9.04
CA ALA A 119 7.64 0.15 9.10
C ALA A 119 8.13 -0.58 10.37
N ALA A 120 9.41 -0.40 10.73
CA ALA A 120 9.98 -0.97 11.95
C ALA A 120 9.30 -0.42 13.23
N LEU A 121 9.00 0.88 13.27
CA LEU A 121 8.27 1.50 14.38
C LEU A 121 6.82 1.02 14.46
N LEU A 122 6.15 0.84 13.32
CA LEU A 122 4.81 0.29 13.27
C LEU A 122 4.79 -1.15 13.81
N LEU A 123 5.73 -1.99 13.37
CA LEU A 123 5.88 -3.36 13.86
C LEU A 123 6.13 -3.38 15.38
N LYS A 124 7.02 -2.50 15.88
CA LYS A 124 7.26 -2.33 17.31
C LYS A 124 5.97 -1.97 18.06
N ARG A 125 5.16 -1.05 17.54
CA ARG A 125 3.85 -0.70 18.13
C ARG A 125 2.89 -1.89 18.12
N ALA A 126 2.84 -2.66 17.04
CA ALA A 126 2.03 -3.87 16.96
C ALA A 126 2.45 -4.91 18.00
N TRP A 127 3.76 -5.13 18.18
CA TRP A 127 4.29 -6.04 19.20
C TRP A 127 3.91 -5.61 20.61
N LEU A 128 4.07 -4.32 20.94
CA LEU A 128 3.65 -3.77 22.22
C LEU A 128 2.14 -3.84 22.44
N ALA A 129 1.35 -3.88 21.36
CA ALA A 129 -0.09 -4.08 21.39
C ALA A 129 -0.50 -5.57 21.47
N GLY A 130 0.45 -6.49 21.63
CA GLY A 130 0.20 -7.93 21.82
C GLY A 130 0.26 -8.78 20.54
N ALA A 131 0.69 -8.22 19.40
CA ALA A 131 0.92 -8.99 18.18
C ALA A 131 2.30 -9.68 18.13
N GLY A 132 3.12 -9.48 19.17
CA GLY A 132 4.41 -10.15 19.32
C GLY A 132 4.26 -11.55 19.91
N PRO A 133 5.36 -12.32 20.00
CA PRO A 133 5.34 -13.70 20.52
C PRO A 133 5.05 -13.81 22.02
N GLY A 134 4.96 -12.69 22.76
CA GLY A 134 4.87 -12.71 24.21
C GLY A 134 6.10 -13.37 24.83
N ASP A 135 5.87 -14.35 25.69
CA ASP A 135 6.94 -15.17 26.31
C ASP A 135 7.36 -16.37 25.45
N GLU A 136 6.73 -16.57 24.28
CA GLU A 136 7.05 -17.67 23.37
C GLU A 136 8.32 -17.39 22.55
N SER A 137 8.96 -18.46 22.09
CA SER A 137 10.13 -18.35 21.21
C SER A 137 9.75 -17.85 19.82
N LEU A 138 10.44 -16.82 19.33
CA LEU A 138 10.39 -16.38 17.93
C LEU A 138 11.61 -16.93 17.17
N THR A 139 11.35 -17.69 16.12
CA THR A 139 12.39 -18.12 15.17
C THR A 139 12.32 -17.23 13.94
N ILE A 140 13.43 -16.58 13.60
CA ILE A 140 13.58 -15.79 12.37
C ILE A 140 14.47 -16.60 11.43
N ASP A 141 13.89 -17.04 10.32
CA ASP A 141 14.64 -17.65 9.23
C ASP A 141 15.09 -16.56 8.24
N VAL A 142 16.35 -16.57 7.87
CA VAL A 142 16.94 -15.53 7.01
C VAL A 142 17.48 -16.20 5.75
N ASP A 143 16.60 -16.34 4.78
CA ASP A 143 16.94 -16.84 3.46
C ASP A 143 17.15 -15.67 2.48
N SER A 144 18.25 -15.72 1.73
CA SER A 144 18.44 -14.83 0.58
C SER A 144 17.64 -15.34 -0.62
N THR A 145 16.81 -14.49 -1.22
CA THR A 145 16.12 -14.78 -2.48
C THR A 145 16.76 -14.02 -3.63
N ILE A 146 17.07 -14.71 -4.74
CA ILE A 146 17.49 -14.05 -5.97
C ILE A 146 16.24 -13.64 -6.75
N CYS A 147 16.00 -12.33 -6.84
CA CYS A 147 14.90 -11.77 -7.60
C CYS A 147 15.39 -11.24 -8.95
N GLN A 148 14.71 -11.61 -10.04
CA GLN A 148 14.94 -10.97 -11.32
C GLN A 148 14.55 -9.49 -11.22
N VAL A 149 15.42 -8.62 -11.71
CA VAL A 149 15.16 -7.20 -11.79
C VAL A 149 15.25 -6.72 -13.23
N TYR A 150 14.47 -5.69 -13.56
CA TYR A 150 14.45 -5.07 -14.87
C TYR A 150 15.06 -3.67 -14.81
N GLY A 151 15.85 -3.32 -15.83
CA GLY A 151 16.48 -2.01 -16.00
C GLY A 151 17.99 -2.04 -15.81
N ASN A 152 18.73 -1.68 -16.87
CA ASN A 152 20.20 -1.70 -16.91
C ASN A 152 20.87 -0.69 -15.95
N LYS A 153 20.08 0.20 -15.34
CA LYS A 153 20.53 1.24 -14.41
C LYS A 153 19.93 1.08 -13.01
N LYS A 154 19.29 -0.06 -12.70
CA LYS A 154 18.74 -0.28 -11.38
C LYS A 154 19.88 -0.42 -10.37
N GLU A 155 19.98 0.52 -9.45
CA GLU A 155 20.94 0.45 -8.35
C GLU A 155 20.68 -0.78 -7.46
N GLY A 156 21.74 -1.41 -6.96
CA GLY A 156 21.67 -2.65 -6.18
C GLY A 156 21.42 -3.93 -7.02
N ALA A 157 21.27 -3.82 -8.35
CA ALA A 157 21.23 -4.98 -9.22
C ALA A 157 22.63 -5.59 -9.38
N GLY A 158 22.76 -6.89 -9.14
CA GLY A 158 23.98 -7.65 -9.32
C GLY A 158 23.69 -9.09 -9.74
N PHE A 159 24.66 -9.75 -10.36
CA PHE A 159 24.57 -11.18 -10.63
C PHE A 159 24.86 -11.96 -9.35
N GLY A 160 23.93 -12.84 -8.97
CA GLY A 160 24.11 -13.76 -7.85
C GLY A 160 25.00 -14.96 -8.22
N TYR A 161 24.91 -16.03 -7.43
CA TYR A 161 25.67 -17.27 -7.62
C TYR A 161 25.09 -18.20 -8.71
N THR A 162 23.90 -17.90 -9.21
CA THR A 162 23.33 -18.54 -10.40
C THR A 162 23.80 -17.80 -11.65
N LYS A 163 24.62 -18.48 -12.46
CA LYS A 163 24.97 -18.07 -13.83
C LYS A 163 23.92 -18.49 -14.83
#